data_AF-A0A2G0X9S5-F1
#
_entry.id   AF-A0A2G0X9S5-F1
#
_cell.length_a   1.000
_cell.length_b   1.000
_cell.length_c   1.000
_cell.angle_alpha   90.00
_cell.angle_beta   90.00
_cell.angle_gamma   90.00
#
_symmetry.space_group_name_H-M   'P 1'
#
loop_
_entity.id
_entity.type
_entity.pdbx_description
1 polymer ?
#
loop_
_entity_poly.entity_id
_entity_poly.type
_entity_poly.pdbx_seq_one_letter_code
_entity_poly.pdbx_strand_id
1 'polypeptide(L)'
;MTFLTALSGQPASMHHSAHGRYHALYQQLYSEAEGAGEAARDFVQAQLAQVRKLPGDLPEVPEHLTAWVEQRCAEVAQAYAEYLEQRQQGRPRRFFHNKAHALYCLQRVAPTKQVDGAWLYGLLPHWHDPRFDGLLTTYLEELGDGHAAQNHVVIYRKLLSDHDAASEAGLDDDHYLQGALQLALGLCGEDFLPEIIGYNLGYEQLPLHLLITSYELSELGVDPYYFTLHVTIDNASTGHACKAAQSVIDLLPLGEGRADFYRRVAEGYRLNDLGPGTTAVINSFNLHDELVAMLERKRTFGQHMHSDYCRFEGKTVNQWLAKPGQIGAFLQALEDKGWIKRNQDPAESRFWQLIEGAGAAMFGVFSGYEKQVLHDWIAGDWISAERVPAVRPGRGKPLPRDTHRPTDPDTQALVESLCNLTDQQQLTALLPWLSARRHCTPAGLYATRRFIQLRARLR
;
A
#
# COMPACT_ATOMS: atom_id res chain seq x y z
N MET A 1 -13.99 48.90 18.06
CA MET A 1 -13.66 47.55 18.53
C MET A 1 -14.03 46.58 17.42
N THR A 2 -13.03 46.12 16.67
CA THR A 2 -13.24 45.19 15.56
C THR A 2 -13.22 43.79 16.15
N PHE A 3 -14.37 43.12 16.17
CA PHE A 3 -14.48 41.75 16.66
C PHE A 3 -13.79 40.82 15.67
N LEU A 4 -12.68 40.21 16.10
CA LEU A 4 -12.05 39.09 15.42
C LEU A 4 -12.91 37.84 15.69
N THR A 5 -13.65 37.41 14.69
CA THR A 5 -14.31 36.10 14.70
C THR A 5 -13.24 35.04 14.48
N ALA A 6 -13.08 34.12 15.44
CA ALA A 6 -12.19 32.99 15.29
C ALA A 6 -12.65 32.11 14.12
N LEU A 7 -11.79 31.93 13.11
CA LEU A 7 -12.01 30.95 12.05
C LEU A 7 -11.83 29.55 12.65
N SER A 8 -12.92 28.80 12.77
CA SER A 8 -12.86 27.35 13.01
C SER A 8 -12.45 26.67 11.70
N GLY A 9 -11.16 26.69 11.40
CA GLY A 9 -10.60 25.90 10.31
C GLY A 9 -10.37 24.46 10.77
N GLN A 10 -11.06 23.49 10.15
CA GLN A 10 -10.57 22.11 10.16
C GLN A 10 -9.28 22.05 9.32
N PRO A 11 -8.31 21.20 9.69
CA PRO A 11 -7.08 21.02 8.92
C PRO A 11 -7.39 20.58 7.48
N ALA A 12 -6.60 21.09 6.53
CA ALA A 12 -6.78 20.91 5.08
C ALA A 12 -6.68 19.45 4.58
N SER A 13 -6.43 18.48 5.47
CA SER A 13 -6.44 17.04 5.15
C SER A 13 -7.84 16.43 5.15
N MET A 14 -8.87 17.13 5.64
CA MET A 14 -10.23 16.61 5.76
C MET A 14 -11.20 17.30 4.81
N HIS A 15 -11.00 17.14 3.50
CA HIS A 15 -12.14 17.21 2.60
C HIS A 15 -12.55 15.79 2.25
N HIS A 16 -13.67 15.38 2.82
CA HIS A 16 -14.42 14.18 2.48
C HIS A 16 -14.59 14.12 0.95
N SER A 17 -13.81 13.26 0.28
CA SER A 17 -14.44 12.41 -0.73
C SER A 17 -15.66 11.81 -0.03
N ALA A 18 -16.83 11.79 -0.67
CA ALA A 18 -17.97 11.10 -0.08
C ALA A 18 -17.49 9.67 0.23
N HIS A 19 -17.18 9.41 1.50
CA HIS A 19 -16.40 8.24 1.86
C HIS A 19 -17.27 7.05 1.49
N GLY A 20 -16.80 6.30 0.50
CA GLY A 20 -17.53 5.12 0.07
C GLY A 20 -17.51 4.07 1.17
N ARG A 21 -18.25 2.99 0.92
CA ARG A 21 -18.50 1.98 1.95
C ARG A 21 -17.21 1.27 2.38
N TYR A 22 -16.27 1.05 1.45
CA TYR A 22 -15.05 0.32 1.74
C TYR A 22 -14.07 1.17 2.55
N HIS A 23 -13.96 2.47 2.25
CA HIS A 23 -13.16 3.39 3.04
C HIS A 23 -13.69 3.48 4.48
N ALA A 24 -15.01 3.66 4.65
CA ALA A 24 -15.61 3.73 5.99
C ALA A 24 -15.37 2.44 6.79
N LEU A 25 -15.57 1.28 6.15
CA LEU A 25 -15.30 -0.02 6.76
C LEU A 25 -13.81 -0.18 7.09
N TYR A 26 -12.90 0.12 6.17
CA TYR A 26 -11.46 0.08 6.39
C TYR A 26 -11.07 0.86 7.66
N GLN A 27 -11.55 2.08 7.82
CA GLN A 27 -11.26 2.90 9.00
C GLN A 27 -11.85 2.30 10.28
N GLN A 28 -13.08 1.76 10.23
CA GLN A 28 -13.70 1.09 11.37
C GLN A 28 -12.89 -0.13 11.83
N LEU A 29 -12.46 -0.97 10.88
CA LEU A 29 -11.69 -2.18 11.16
C LEU A 29 -10.27 -1.86 11.61
N TYR A 30 -9.58 -0.92 10.94
CA TYR A 30 -8.22 -0.51 11.27
C TYR A 30 -8.12 0.14 12.66
N SER A 31 -9.15 0.88 13.07
CA SER A 31 -9.20 1.47 14.40
C SER A 31 -9.67 0.51 15.50
N GLU A 32 -10.15 -0.69 15.13
CA GLU A 32 -10.82 -1.65 16.00
C GLU A 32 -11.96 -1.00 16.81
N ALA A 33 -12.77 -0.18 16.13
CA ALA A 33 -13.89 0.52 16.76
C ALA A 33 -14.97 -0.45 17.28
N GLU A 34 -15.86 0.04 18.14
CA GLU A 34 -17.00 -0.74 18.61
C GLU A 34 -17.82 -1.29 17.42
N GLY A 35 -18.18 -2.57 17.49
CA GLY A 35 -18.87 -3.28 16.40
C GLY A 35 -17.98 -3.72 15.22
N ALA A 36 -16.67 -3.46 15.23
CA ALA A 36 -15.77 -3.85 14.13
C ALA A 36 -15.79 -5.37 13.84
N GLY A 37 -15.88 -6.22 14.87
CA GLY A 37 -15.96 -7.67 14.67
C GLY A 37 -17.24 -8.14 13.97
N GLU A 38 -18.39 -7.53 14.27
CA GLU A 38 -19.64 -7.84 13.56
C GLU A 38 -19.59 -7.35 12.11
N ALA A 39 -19.13 -6.12 11.90
CA ALA A 39 -18.93 -5.55 10.57
C ALA A 39 -17.95 -6.39 9.71
N ALA A 40 -16.86 -6.89 10.32
CA ALA A 40 -15.90 -7.77 9.66
C ALA A 40 -16.55 -9.07 9.19
N ARG A 41 -17.33 -9.73 10.06
CA ARG A 41 -18.01 -10.99 9.71
C ARG A 41 -19.02 -10.81 8.59
N ASP A 42 -19.89 -9.81 8.70
CA ASP A 42 -20.89 -9.51 7.67
C ASP A 42 -20.21 -9.21 6.32
N PHE A 43 -19.10 -8.47 6.37
CA PHE A 43 -18.34 -8.14 5.19
C PHE A 43 -17.71 -9.36 4.52
N VAL A 44 -17.01 -10.21 5.29
CA VAL A 44 -16.39 -11.44 4.77
C VAL A 44 -17.44 -12.37 4.18
N GLN A 45 -18.58 -12.55 4.84
CA GLN A 45 -19.70 -13.34 4.31
C GLN A 45 -20.23 -12.79 2.97
N ALA A 46 -20.37 -11.47 2.88
CA ALA A 46 -20.81 -10.81 1.65
C ALA A 46 -19.79 -10.97 0.49
N GLN A 47 -18.48 -10.96 0.78
CA GLN A 47 -17.45 -11.22 -0.23
C GLN A 47 -17.40 -12.70 -0.63
N LEU A 48 -17.53 -13.61 0.34
CA LEU A 48 -17.60 -15.05 0.07
C LEU A 48 -18.77 -15.42 -0.84
N ALA A 49 -19.93 -14.79 -0.66
CA ALA A 49 -21.08 -14.97 -1.52
C ALA A 49 -20.82 -14.58 -2.99
N GLN A 50 -19.91 -13.62 -3.23
CA GLN A 50 -19.52 -13.19 -4.57
C GLN A 50 -18.52 -14.18 -5.21
N VAL A 51 -17.46 -14.56 -4.48
CA VAL A 51 -16.37 -15.37 -5.04
C VAL A 51 -16.74 -16.83 -5.30
N ARG A 52 -17.79 -17.35 -4.65
CA ARG A 52 -18.33 -18.70 -4.91
C ARG A 52 -18.69 -18.96 -6.38
N LYS A 53 -18.95 -17.90 -7.15
CA LYS A 53 -19.32 -17.98 -8.57
C LYS A 53 -18.12 -17.80 -9.50
N LEU A 54 -16.97 -17.42 -8.97
CA LEU A 54 -15.77 -17.16 -9.75
C LEU A 54 -15.01 -18.46 -10.00
N PRO A 55 -14.38 -18.61 -11.18
CA PRO A 55 -13.48 -19.72 -11.43
C PRO A 55 -12.31 -19.69 -10.43
N GLY A 56 -11.71 -20.84 -10.17
CA GLY A 56 -10.45 -20.95 -9.42
C GLY A 56 -9.52 -21.90 -10.17
N ASP A 57 -8.22 -21.71 -9.99
CA ASP A 57 -7.16 -22.48 -10.65
C ASP A 57 -6.35 -23.34 -9.66
N LEU A 58 -6.85 -23.47 -8.42
CA LEU A 58 -6.30 -24.42 -7.46
C LEU A 58 -6.52 -25.87 -7.93
N PRO A 59 -5.58 -26.79 -7.64
CA PRO A 59 -5.75 -28.20 -7.92
C PRO A 59 -6.97 -28.77 -7.17
N GLU A 60 -7.62 -29.81 -7.71
CA GLU A 60 -8.74 -30.47 -7.00
C GLU A 60 -8.28 -31.24 -5.75
N VAL A 61 -7.04 -31.73 -5.78
CA VAL A 61 -6.43 -32.52 -4.71
C VAL A 61 -5.45 -31.62 -3.93
N PRO A 62 -5.67 -31.40 -2.62
CA PRO A 62 -4.84 -30.50 -1.81
C PRO A 62 -3.36 -30.87 -1.84
N GLU A 63 -3.02 -32.16 -1.83
CA GLU A 63 -1.65 -32.67 -1.86
C GLU A 63 -0.84 -32.21 -3.08
N HIS A 64 -1.49 -31.74 -4.15
CA HIS A 64 -0.81 -31.20 -5.33
C HIS A 64 -0.43 -29.72 -5.21
N LEU A 65 -0.80 -29.04 -4.10
CA LEU A 65 -0.55 -27.61 -3.91
C LEU A 65 0.93 -27.24 -3.98
N THR A 66 1.82 -28.02 -3.37
CA THR A 66 3.26 -27.72 -3.41
C THR A 66 3.80 -27.73 -4.84
N ALA A 67 3.46 -28.75 -5.63
CA ALA A 67 3.85 -28.83 -7.04
C ALA A 67 3.22 -27.70 -7.87
N TRP A 68 1.98 -27.31 -7.55
CA TRP A 68 1.29 -26.18 -8.19
C TRP A 68 2.00 -24.85 -7.93
N VAL A 69 2.46 -24.59 -6.69
CA VAL A 69 3.25 -23.39 -6.34
C VAL A 69 4.58 -23.37 -7.11
N GLU A 70 5.29 -24.51 -7.16
CA GLU A 70 6.55 -24.63 -7.90
C GLU A 70 6.36 -24.34 -9.40
N GLN A 71 5.31 -24.90 -10.00
CA GLN A 71 4.99 -24.68 -11.42
C GLN A 71 4.69 -23.20 -11.70
N ARG A 72 3.84 -22.55 -10.89
CA ARG A 72 3.52 -21.12 -11.05
C ARG A 72 4.76 -20.24 -10.91
N CYS A 73 5.63 -20.55 -9.94
CA CYS A 73 6.88 -19.83 -9.77
C CYS A 73 7.77 -19.94 -11.03
N ALA A 74 7.83 -21.11 -11.67
CA ALA A 74 8.58 -21.31 -12.90
C ALA A 74 7.99 -20.52 -14.08
N GLU A 75 6.65 -20.49 -14.22
CA GLU A 75 5.96 -19.71 -15.25
C GLU A 75 6.22 -18.20 -15.09
N VAL A 76 6.15 -17.69 -13.85
CA VAL A 76 6.47 -16.28 -13.54
C VAL A 76 7.93 -15.96 -13.85
N ALA A 77 8.86 -16.85 -13.48
CA ALA A 77 10.28 -16.68 -13.75
C ALA A 77 10.57 -16.63 -15.26
N GLN A 78 9.93 -17.49 -16.05
CA GLN A 78 10.05 -17.47 -17.51
C GLN A 78 9.50 -16.16 -18.10
N ALA A 79 8.30 -15.76 -17.71
CA ALA A 79 7.69 -14.52 -18.20
C ALA A 79 8.51 -13.27 -17.83
N TYR A 80 9.19 -13.29 -16.68
CA TYR A 80 10.10 -12.22 -16.30
C TYR A 80 11.40 -12.23 -17.11
N ALA A 81 11.98 -13.41 -17.40
CA ALA A 81 13.14 -13.52 -18.29
C ALA A 81 12.83 -12.96 -19.69
N GLU A 82 11.67 -13.29 -20.24
CA GLU A 82 11.19 -12.73 -21.53
C GLU A 82 11.02 -11.21 -21.47
N TYR A 83 10.51 -10.68 -20.36
CA TYR A 83 10.45 -9.23 -20.14
C TYR A 83 11.85 -8.59 -20.15
N LEU A 84 12.83 -9.19 -19.46
CA LEU A 84 14.20 -8.66 -19.43
C LEU A 84 14.86 -8.68 -20.81
N GLU A 85 14.65 -9.74 -21.61
CA GLU A 85 15.12 -9.80 -23.00
C GLU A 85 14.51 -8.67 -23.86
N GLN A 86 13.21 -8.43 -23.72
CA GLN A 86 12.54 -7.31 -24.40
C GLN A 86 13.17 -5.96 -24.01
N ARG A 87 13.47 -5.75 -22.73
CA ARG A 87 14.12 -4.52 -22.26
C ARG A 87 15.55 -4.38 -22.80
N GLN A 88 16.32 -5.47 -22.87
CA GLN A 88 17.66 -5.47 -23.49
C GLN A 88 17.61 -5.13 -24.98
N GLN A 89 16.54 -5.50 -25.68
CA GLN A 89 16.28 -5.13 -27.07
C GLN A 89 15.77 -3.69 -27.26
N GLY A 90 15.72 -2.89 -26.20
CA GLY A 90 15.31 -1.49 -26.25
C GLY A 90 13.80 -1.27 -26.25
N ARG A 91 12.99 -2.28 -25.89
CA ARG A 91 11.55 -2.08 -25.67
C ARG A 91 11.32 -1.14 -24.46
N PRO A 92 10.26 -0.32 -24.50
CA PRO A 92 9.93 0.56 -23.38
C PRO A 92 9.54 -0.24 -22.14
N ARG A 93 9.43 0.48 -21.01
CA ARG A 93 8.78 -0.01 -19.80
C ARG A 93 7.37 -0.53 -20.12
N ARG A 94 6.99 -1.63 -19.48
CA ARG A 94 5.69 -2.29 -19.62
C ARG A 94 4.64 -1.64 -18.74
N PHE A 95 4.99 -1.20 -17.53
CA PHE A 95 4.02 -0.66 -16.58
C PHE A 95 4.07 0.85 -16.50
N PHE A 96 5.22 1.43 -16.16
CA PHE A 96 5.30 2.85 -15.85
C PHE A 96 5.90 3.63 -17.00
N HIS A 97 5.15 4.59 -17.54
CA HIS A 97 5.61 5.51 -18.58
C HIS A 97 6.55 6.59 -18.02
N ASN A 98 6.29 7.09 -16.82
CA ASN A 98 7.07 8.14 -16.14
C ASN A 98 6.94 7.99 -14.62
N LYS A 99 7.58 8.89 -13.86
CA LYS A 99 7.63 8.79 -12.40
C LYS A 99 6.28 9.11 -11.76
N ALA A 100 5.53 10.06 -12.33
CA ALA A 100 4.17 10.35 -11.90
C ALA A 100 3.25 9.13 -11.98
N HIS A 101 3.37 8.32 -13.05
CA HIS A 101 2.63 7.07 -13.20
C HIS A 101 2.98 6.07 -12.09
N ALA A 102 4.28 5.86 -11.82
CA ALA A 102 4.71 4.98 -10.73
C ALA A 102 4.15 5.44 -9.37
N LEU A 103 4.28 6.73 -9.04
CA LEU A 103 3.78 7.27 -7.77
C LEU A 103 2.24 7.20 -7.67
N TYR A 104 1.52 7.40 -8.78
CA TYR A 104 0.07 7.20 -8.84
C TYR A 104 -0.30 5.78 -8.42
N CYS A 105 0.35 4.77 -9.02
CA CYS A 105 0.09 3.38 -8.68
C CYS A 105 0.37 3.11 -7.20
N LEU A 106 1.50 3.63 -6.67
CA LEU A 106 1.84 3.47 -5.25
C LEU A 106 0.78 4.10 -4.33
N GLN A 107 0.26 5.28 -4.66
CA GLN A 107 -0.84 5.86 -3.88
C GLN A 107 -2.09 4.99 -3.89
N ARG A 108 -2.49 4.49 -5.05
CA ARG A 108 -3.74 3.74 -5.23
C ARG A 108 -3.73 2.35 -4.61
N VAL A 109 -2.57 1.70 -4.49
CA VAL A 109 -2.46 0.42 -3.77
C VAL A 109 -2.12 0.59 -2.29
N ALA A 110 -1.88 1.82 -1.82
CA ALA A 110 -1.47 2.09 -0.44
C ALA A 110 -2.43 1.54 0.63
N PRO A 111 -3.77 1.62 0.51
CA PRO A 111 -4.66 1.06 1.53
C PRO A 111 -4.45 -0.43 1.77
N THR A 112 -4.08 -1.19 0.74
CA THR A 112 -3.77 -2.62 0.88
C THR A 112 -2.39 -2.81 1.51
N LYS A 113 -1.39 -2.07 1.02
CA LYS A 113 0.02 -2.24 1.44
C LYS A 113 0.32 -1.68 2.84
N GLN A 114 -0.55 -0.83 3.37
CA GLN A 114 -0.44 -0.29 4.74
C GLN A 114 -1.01 -1.22 5.81
N VAL A 115 -1.67 -2.32 5.44
CA VAL A 115 -2.18 -3.35 6.35
C VAL A 115 -1.66 -4.74 6.00
N ASP A 116 -0.51 -4.79 5.34
CA ASP A 116 0.13 -6.02 4.89
C ASP A 116 0.31 -7.02 6.05
N GLY A 117 -0.01 -8.29 5.80
CA GLY A 117 -0.06 -9.36 6.79
C GLY A 117 -1.31 -9.37 7.69
N ALA A 118 -2.16 -8.34 7.70
CA ALA A 118 -3.23 -8.21 8.71
C ALA A 118 -4.23 -9.37 8.73
N TRP A 119 -4.41 -10.10 7.63
CA TRP A 119 -5.31 -11.26 7.57
C TRP A 119 -4.90 -12.40 8.51
N LEU A 120 -3.62 -12.47 8.91
CA LEU A 120 -3.09 -13.49 9.82
C LEU A 120 -3.16 -13.08 11.29
N TYR A 121 -3.55 -11.84 11.59
CA TYR A 121 -3.55 -11.29 12.95
C TYR A 121 -4.33 -12.17 13.93
N GLY A 122 -5.52 -12.62 13.53
CA GLY A 122 -6.41 -13.46 14.34
C GLY A 122 -5.86 -14.85 14.64
N LEU A 123 -4.74 -15.24 14.03
CA LEU A 123 -4.12 -16.56 14.24
C LEU A 123 -3.10 -16.57 15.39
N LEU A 124 -2.66 -15.40 15.88
CA LEU A 124 -1.69 -15.30 16.96
C LEU A 124 -2.03 -16.12 18.24
N PRO A 125 -3.30 -16.27 18.65
CA PRO A 125 -3.65 -17.12 19.80
C PRO A 125 -3.20 -18.59 19.65
N HIS A 126 -2.99 -19.07 18.41
CA HIS A 126 -2.53 -20.43 18.11
C HIS A 126 -1.01 -20.62 18.20
N TRP A 127 -0.27 -19.69 18.82
CA TRP A 127 1.21 -19.73 18.92
C TRP A 127 1.83 -21.04 19.46
N HIS A 128 1.05 -21.81 20.24
CA HIS A 128 1.45 -23.06 20.85
C HIS A 128 1.24 -24.28 19.96
N ASP A 129 0.41 -24.18 18.91
CA ASP A 129 0.10 -25.27 17.99
C ASP A 129 1.09 -25.28 16.82
N PRO A 130 1.94 -26.33 16.69
CA PRO A 130 2.95 -26.39 15.62
C PRO A 130 2.37 -26.34 14.20
N ARG A 131 1.11 -26.72 14.01
CA ARG A 131 0.46 -26.68 12.68
C ARG A 131 0.27 -25.26 12.15
N PHE A 132 0.31 -24.26 13.03
CA PHE A 132 0.22 -22.85 12.67
C PHE A 132 1.59 -22.21 12.42
N ASP A 133 2.69 -22.95 12.52
CA ASP A 133 4.04 -22.38 12.45
C ASP A 133 4.32 -21.66 11.13
N GLY A 134 3.90 -22.24 10.01
CA GLY A 134 4.04 -21.61 8.69
C GLY A 134 3.35 -20.24 8.64
N LEU A 135 2.06 -20.19 8.99
CA LEU A 135 1.24 -18.97 9.01
C LEU A 135 1.78 -17.92 9.98
N LEU A 136 2.15 -18.32 11.20
CA LEU A 136 2.66 -17.39 12.21
C LEU A 136 4.04 -16.86 11.86
N THR A 137 4.91 -17.69 11.27
CA THR A 137 6.22 -17.25 10.79
C THR A 137 6.06 -16.26 9.64
N THR A 138 5.19 -16.55 8.66
CA THR A 138 4.84 -15.59 7.60
C THR A 138 4.41 -14.26 8.22
N TYR A 139 3.43 -14.27 9.12
CA TYR A 139 2.96 -13.03 9.75
C TYR A 139 4.07 -12.26 10.48
N LEU A 140 4.90 -12.94 11.27
CA LEU A 140 5.98 -12.27 12.01
C LEU A 140 7.06 -11.71 11.08
N GLU A 141 7.33 -12.36 9.95
CA GLU A 141 8.22 -11.88 8.88
C GLU A 141 7.63 -10.63 8.19
N GLU A 142 6.31 -10.58 7.91
CA GLU A 142 5.61 -9.36 7.43
C GLU A 142 5.76 -8.18 8.41
N LEU A 143 5.71 -8.50 9.71
CA LEU A 143 5.95 -7.55 10.79
C LEU A 143 7.45 -7.18 10.92
N GLY A 144 8.31 -7.72 10.06
CA GLY A 144 9.75 -7.49 10.00
C GLY A 144 10.51 -8.11 11.16
N ASP A 145 9.96 -9.14 11.82
CA ASP A 145 10.43 -9.66 13.10
C ASP A 145 10.57 -8.57 14.18
N GLY A 146 9.82 -7.48 14.03
CA GLY A 146 9.92 -6.29 14.86
C GLY A 146 11.14 -5.41 14.55
N HIS A 147 11.81 -5.56 13.42
CA HIS A 147 12.81 -4.64 12.92
C HIS A 147 12.18 -3.65 11.93
N ALA A 148 12.25 -2.34 12.23
CA ALA A 148 11.69 -1.30 11.37
C ALA A 148 12.16 -1.37 9.91
N ALA A 149 13.43 -1.77 9.70
CA ALA A 149 14.04 -1.90 8.39
C ALA A 149 13.54 -3.11 7.58
N GLN A 150 12.79 -4.01 8.21
CA GLN A 150 12.19 -5.19 7.59
C GLN A 150 10.66 -5.18 7.72
N ASN A 151 10.07 -4.25 8.49
CA ASN A 151 8.62 -4.18 8.65
C ASN A 151 7.96 -3.63 7.38
N HIS A 152 7.05 -4.40 6.79
CA HIS A 152 6.48 -4.10 5.47
C HIS A 152 5.76 -2.75 5.44
N VAL A 153 4.93 -2.49 6.45
CA VAL A 153 4.18 -1.23 6.58
C VAL A 153 5.11 -0.04 6.82
N VAL A 154 6.16 -0.18 7.65
CA VAL A 154 7.15 0.89 7.86
C VAL A 154 7.88 1.22 6.55
N ILE A 155 8.33 0.19 5.83
CA ILE A 155 9.03 0.35 4.55
C ILE A 155 8.12 1.05 3.53
N TYR A 156 6.87 0.61 3.41
CA TYR A 156 5.92 1.18 2.45
C TYR A 156 5.56 2.65 2.78
N ARG A 157 5.32 2.96 4.05
CA ARG A 157 5.06 4.33 4.50
C ARG A 157 6.26 5.24 4.24
N LYS A 158 7.47 4.73 4.45
CA LYS A 158 8.70 5.45 4.12
C LYS A 158 8.80 5.73 2.62
N LEU A 159 8.52 4.73 1.76
CA LEU A 159 8.50 4.89 0.32
C LEU A 159 7.58 6.03 -0.14
N LEU A 160 6.34 6.07 0.37
CA LEU A 160 5.43 7.18 0.07
C LEU A 160 5.94 8.51 0.61
N SER A 161 6.46 8.53 1.84
CA SER A 161 6.95 9.75 2.48
C SER A 161 8.17 10.34 1.79
N ASP A 162 9.10 9.53 1.28
CA ASP A 162 10.29 9.99 0.55
C ASP A 162 9.92 10.75 -0.74
N HIS A 163 8.72 10.52 -1.27
CA HIS A 163 8.17 11.19 -2.45
C HIS A 163 7.05 12.18 -2.11
N ASP A 164 6.78 12.41 -0.82
CA ASP A 164 5.64 13.21 -0.34
C ASP A 164 4.34 12.82 -1.06
N ALA A 165 4.12 11.50 -1.10
CA ALA A 165 3.04 10.83 -1.83
C ALA A 165 2.08 10.11 -0.86
N ALA A 166 2.08 10.42 0.43
CA ALA A 166 1.25 9.74 1.43
C ALA A 166 -0.21 10.22 1.49
N SER A 167 -0.59 11.22 0.67
CA SER A 167 -1.95 11.77 0.66
C SER A 167 -2.97 10.76 0.14
N GLU A 168 -4.11 10.66 0.82
CA GLU A 168 -5.26 9.86 0.39
C GLU A 168 -6.15 10.60 -0.62
N ALA A 169 -5.81 11.84 -0.96
CA ALA A 169 -6.61 12.65 -1.88
C ALA A 169 -6.76 11.98 -3.26
N GLY A 170 -8.01 11.85 -3.70
CA GLY A 170 -8.35 11.24 -4.99
C GLY A 170 -8.37 9.72 -5.01
N LEU A 171 -8.23 9.03 -3.85
CA LEU A 171 -8.48 7.59 -3.78
C LEU A 171 -9.98 7.30 -3.97
N ASP A 172 -10.31 6.47 -4.97
CA ASP A 172 -11.64 5.89 -5.10
C ASP A 172 -11.90 4.81 -4.05
N ASP A 173 -13.17 4.57 -3.73
CA ASP A 173 -13.58 3.62 -2.68
C ASP A 173 -13.07 2.19 -2.94
N ASP A 174 -13.05 1.75 -4.21
CA ASP A 174 -12.64 0.40 -4.58
C ASP A 174 -11.16 0.11 -4.24
N HIS A 175 -10.32 1.13 -4.09
CA HIS A 175 -8.92 0.95 -3.65
C HIS A 175 -8.81 0.47 -2.20
N TYR A 176 -9.85 0.65 -1.39
CA TYR A 176 -9.89 0.20 0.01
C TYR A 176 -10.42 -1.22 0.17
N LEU A 177 -11.00 -1.83 -0.87
CA LEU A 177 -11.63 -3.16 -0.79
C LEU A 177 -10.65 -4.22 -0.26
N GLN A 178 -9.47 -4.34 -0.87
CA GLN A 178 -8.49 -5.36 -0.47
C GLN A 178 -7.93 -5.12 0.94
N GLY A 179 -7.59 -3.87 1.29
CA GLY A 179 -7.17 -3.54 2.66
C GLY A 179 -8.26 -3.83 3.69
N ALA A 180 -9.53 -3.53 3.39
CA ALA A 180 -10.65 -3.82 4.28
C ALA A 180 -10.86 -5.33 4.45
N LEU A 181 -10.63 -6.11 3.39
CA LEU A 181 -10.72 -7.56 3.42
C LEU A 181 -9.64 -8.20 4.29
N GLN A 182 -8.38 -7.73 4.18
CA GLN A 182 -7.28 -8.19 5.03
C GLN A 182 -7.57 -7.92 6.51
N LEU A 183 -8.03 -6.71 6.84
CA LEU A 183 -8.40 -6.35 8.20
C LEU A 183 -9.58 -7.20 8.71
N ALA A 184 -10.61 -7.40 7.89
CA ALA A 184 -11.78 -8.17 8.28
C ALA A 184 -11.44 -9.63 8.57
N LEU A 185 -10.63 -10.27 7.69
CA LEU A 185 -10.12 -11.62 7.89
C LEU A 185 -9.30 -11.72 9.18
N GLY A 186 -8.44 -10.73 9.46
CA GLY A 186 -7.63 -10.67 10.67
C GLY A 186 -8.45 -10.62 11.97
N LEU A 187 -9.63 -9.99 11.94
CA LEU A 187 -10.55 -9.93 13.09
C LEU A 187 -11.46 -11.16 13.21
N CYS A 188 -11.43 -12.05 12.22
CA CYS A 188 -12.35 -13.17 12.05
C CYS A 188 -11.65 -14.55 12.12
N GLY A 189 -10.52 -14.62 12.83
CA GLY A 189 -9.62 -15.78 12.91
C GLY A 189 -10.30 -17.12 13.21
N GLU A 190 -11.21 -17.16 14.18
CA GLU A 190 -11.88 -18.39 14.61
C GLU A 190 -12.97 -18.86 13.63
N ASP A 191 -13.77 -17.92 13.13
CA ASP A 191 -14.96 -18.22 12.31
C ASP A 191 -14.58 -18.60 10.87
N PHE A 192 -13.47 -18.04 10.35
CA PHE A 192 -13.08 -18.11 8.93
C PHE A 192 -11.68 -18.68 8.70
N LEU A 193 -11.21 -19.55 9.61
CA LEU A 193 -9.86 -20.13 9.51
C LEU A 193 -9.52 -20.71 8.12
N PRO A 194 -10.35 -21.57 7.49
CA PRO A 194 -10.01 -22.10 6.17
C PRO A 194 -9.93 -21.01 5.09
N GLU A 195 -10.81 -20.01 5.14
CA GLU A 195 -10.78 -18.88 4.20
C GLU A 195 -9.52 -18.01 4.39
N ILE A 196 -9.07 -17.80 5.64
CA ILE A 196 -7.83 -17.08 5.94
C ILE A 196 -6.62 -17.82 5.36
N ILE A 197 -6.57 -19.15 5.53
CA ILE A 197 -5.51 -20.00 4.97
C ILE A 197 -5.54 -19.93 3.43
N GLY A 198 -6.73 -19.95 2.83
CA GLY A 198 -6.91 -19.76 1.40
C GLY A 198 -6.42 -18.41 0.89
N TYR A 199 -6.82 -17.32 1.57
CA TYR A 199 -6.38 -15.97 1.23
C TYR A 199 -4.86 -15.87 1.32
N ASN A 200 -4.26 -16.42 2.39
CA ASN A 200 -2.81 -16.51 2.54
C ASN A 200 -2.15 -17.27 1.39
N LEU A 201 -2.70 -18.43 0.99
CA LEU A 201 -2.19 -19.19 -0.15
C LEU A 201 -2.14 -18.35 -1.43
N GLY A 202 -3.16 -17.52 -1.68
CA GLY A 202 -3.21 -16.66 -2.86
C GLY A 202 -2.26 -15.46 -2.78
N TYR A 203 -2.23 -14.77 -1.63
CA TYR A 203 -1.46 -13.55 -1.45
C TYR A 203 0.05 -13.81 -1.48
N GLU A 204 0.50 -14.93 -0.91
CA GLU A 204 1.92 -15.30 -0.82
C GLU A 204 2.51 -15.85 -2.13
N GLN A 205 1.72 -15.96 -3.20
CA GLN A 205 2.27 -16.32 -4.50
C GLN A 205 2.98 -15.13 -5.11
N LEU A 206 4.24 -15.28 -5.50
CA LEU A 206 5.01 -14.23 -6.19
C LEU A 206 4.38 -13.91 -7.56
N PRO A 207 3.70 -12.76 -7.75
CA PRO A 207 3.10 -12.43 -9.03
C PRO A 207 4.11 -11.69 -9.90
N LEU A 208 4.04 -11.91 -11.22
CA LEU A 208 4.95 -11.32 -12.22
C LEU A 208 5.08 -9.79 -12.07
N HIS A 209 4.01 -9.13 -11.66
CA HIS A 209 4.03 -7.68 -11.57
C HIS A 209 5.03 -7.16 -10.52
N LEU A 210 5.28 -7.86 -9.40
CA LEU A 210 6.23 -7.37 -8.38
C LEU A 210 7.66 -7.31 -8.95
N LEU A 211 8.05 -8.28 -9.79
CA LEU A 211 9.35 -8.31 -10.45
C LEU A 211 9.52 -7.14 -11.42
N ILE A 212 8.52 -6.92 -12.28
CA ILE A 212 8.54 -5.81 -13.26
C ILE A 212 8.46 -4.46 -12.54
N THR A 213 7.57 -4.31 -11.55
CA THR A 213 7.46 -3.09 -10.73
C THR A 213 8.79 -2.76 -10.06
N SER A 214 9.45 -3.75 -9.43
CA SER A 214 10.76 -3.55 -8.79
C SER A 214 11.80 -3.04 -9.80
N TYR A 215 11.85 -3.66 -10.97
CA TYR A 215 12.78 -3.27 -12.03
C TYR A 215 12.53 -1.83 -12.51
N GLU A 216 11.28 -1.49 -12.83
CA GLU A 216 10.92 -0.19 -13.42
C GLU A 216 10.93 0.97 -12.42
N LEU A 217 10.62 0.72 -11.14
CA LEU A 217 10.76 1.74 -10.08
C LEU A 217 12.22 2.17 -9.93
N SER A 218 13.15 1.20 -9.97
CA SER A 218 14.59 1.49 -9.92
C SER A 218 15.02 2.42 -11.05
N GLU A 219 14.57 2.16 -12.29
CA GLU A 219 14.84 3.00 -13.46
C GLU A 219 14.28 4.42 -13.32
N LEU A 220 13.16 4.56 -12.61
CA LEU A 220 12.47 5.82 -12.33
C LEU A 220 13.03 6.60 -11.13
N GLY A 221 14.08 6.09 -10.49
CA GLY A 221 14.63 6.73 -9.29
C GLY A 221 13.68 6.66 -8.08
N VAL A 222 12.87 5.60 -8.01
CA VAL A 222 11.98 5.28 -6.88
C VAL A 222 12.54 4.03 -6.20
N ASP A 223 12.60 4.01 -4.87
CA ASP A 223 13.17 2.87 -4.14
C ASP A 223 12.27 1.63 -4.28
N PRO A 224 12.75 0.54 -4.90
CA PRO A 224 11.93 -0.65 -5.12
C PRO A 224 11.92 -1.59 -3.90
N TYR A 225 12.57 -1.24 -2.78
CA TYR A 225 12.88 -2.19 -1.70
C TYR A 225 11.68 -2.95 -1.16
N TYR A 226 10.52 -2.29 -0.97
CA TYR A 226 9.29 -2.97 -0.55
C TYR A 226 8.93 -4.16 -1.46
N PHE A 227 9.00 -3.96 -2.78
CA PHE A 227 8.66 -4.98 -3.78
C PHE A 227 9.77 -6.04 -3.92
N THR A 228 11.03 -5.62 -3.80
CA THR A 228 12.18 -6.55 -3.87
C THR A 228 12.25 -7.46 -2.66
N LEU A 229 11.80 -6.99 -1.49
CA LEU A 229 11.69 -7.80 -0.29
C LEU A 229 10.82 -9.03 -0.56
N HIS A 230 9.58 -8.84 -1.00
CA HIS A 230 8.62 -9.88 -1.39
C HIS A 230 9.17 -10.87 -2.42
N VAL A 231 9.91 -10.40 -3.43
CA VAL A 231 10.60 -11.29 -4.40
C VAL A 231 11.52 -12.31 -3.70
N THR A 232 12.09 -11.97 -2.55
CA THR A 232 13.00 -12.84 -1.80
C THR A 232 12.27 -13.74 -0.82
N ILE A 233 11.35 -13.17 -0.02
CA ILE A 233 10.66 -13.89 1.07
C ILE A 233 9.53 -14.80 0.56
N ASP A 234 8.91 -14.48 -0.58
CA ASP A 234 7.78 -15.23 -1.15
C ASP A 234 8.24 -16.38 -2.06
N ASN A 235 9.49 -16.81 -1.93
CA ASN A 235 10.05 -17.83 -2.80
C ASN A 235 9.36 -19.21 -2.61
N ALA A 236 9.24 -19.97 -3.69
CA ALA A 236 8.59 -21.29 -3.70
C ALA A 236 9.42 -22.42 -3.04
N SER A 237 10.65 -22.16 -2.59
CA SER A 237 11.52 -23.19 -2.00
C SER A 237 11.29 -23.31 -0.49
N THR A 238 11.61 -22.27 0.26
CA THR A 238 11.46 -22.22 1.73
C THR A 238 10.73 -20.97 2.20
N GLY A 239 10.35 -20.10 1.26
CA GLY A 239 9.65 -18.85 1.50
C GLY A 239 8.16 -19.02 1.77
N HIS A 240 7.46 -17.89 1.77
CA HIS A 240 6.04 -17.82 2.14
C HIS A 240 5.14 -18.62 1.22
N ALA A 241 5.37 -18.62 -0.10
CA ALA A 241 4.59 -19.42 -1.04
C ALA A 241 4.60 -20.92 -0.68
N CYS A 242 5.76 -21.46 -0.30
CA CYS A 242 5.90 -22.85 0.13
C CYS A 242 5.22 -23.09 1.49
N LYS A 243 5.48 -22.23 2.48
CA LYS A 243 4.85 -22.29 3.81
C LYS A 243 3.32 -22.23 3.71
N ALA A 244 2.77 -21.43 2.78
CA ALA A 244 1.35 -21.29 2.59
C ALA A 244 0.70 -22.57 2.06
N ALA A 245 1.30 -23.22 1.05
CA ALA A 245 0.84 -24.53 0.57
C ALA A 245 0.94 -25.60 1.66
N GLN A 246 2.05 -25.65 2.40
CA GLN A 246 2.23 -26.61 3.49
C GLN A 246 1.22 -26.40 4.63
N SER A 247 0.89 -25.14 4.96
CA SER A 247 -0.08 -24.80 6.00
C SER A 247 -1.49 -25.30 5.66
N VAL A 248 -1.86 -25.34 4.36
CA VAL A 248 -3.11 -25.98 3.94
C VAL A 248 -3.10 -27.47 4.29
N ILE A 249 -2.00 -28.17 4.01
CA ILE A 249 -1.86 -29.62 4.27
C ILE A 249 -1.84 -29.91 5.77
N ASP A 250 -1.07 -29.15 6.55
CA ASP A 250 -0.88 -29.38 7.98
C ASP A 250 -2.17 -29.18 8.79
N LEU A 251 -3.05 -28.30 8.33
CA LEU A 251 -4.34 -28.01 8.95
C LEU A 251 -5.51 -28.77 8.31
N LEU A 252 -5.28 -29.51 7.23
CA LEU A 252 -6.30 -30.27 6.52
C LEU A 252 -6.85 -31.41 7.40
N PRO A 253 -8.17 -31.49 7.62
CA PRO A 253 -8.75 -32.62 8.36
C PRO A 253 -8.48 -33.97 7.67
N LEU A 254 -8.23 -35.00 8.47
CA LEU A 254 -8.00 -36.37 7.97
C LEU A 254 -9.29 -37.14 7.61
N GLY A 255 -10.46 -36.63 8.02
CA GLY A 255 -11.74 -37.36 7.90
C GLY A 255 -12.90 -36.45 7.55
N GLU A 256 -13.98 -36.52 8.34
CA GLU A 256 -15.15 -35.67 8.16
C GLU A 256 -14.77 -34.18 8.16
N GLY A 257 -15.36 -33.40 7.26
CA GLY A 257 -15.05 -31.98 7.09
C GLY A 257 -13.86 -31.67 6.17
N ARG A 258 -13.07 -32.65 5.73
CA ARG A 258 -11.93 -32.43 4.81
C ARG A 258 -12.31 -31.72 3.51
N ALA A 259 -13.36 -32.21 2.84
CA ALA A 259 -13.83 -31.62 1.58
C ALA A 259 -14.40 -30.21 1.78
N ASP A 260 -15.10 -29.98 2.89
CA ASP A 260 -15.65 -28.66 3.22
C ASP A 260 -14.55 -27.66 3.55
N PHE A 261 -13.55 -28.08 4.33
CA PHE A 261 -12.36 -27.29 4.62
C PHE A 261 -11.68 -26.84 3.34
N TYR A 262 -11.43 -27.77 2.41
CA TYR A 262 -10.74 -27.42 1.17
C TYR A 262 -11.59 -26.54 0.24
N ARG A 263 -12.91 -26.75 0.19
CA ARG A 263 -13.85 -25.84 -0.49
C ARG A 263 -13.72 -24.41 0.06
N ARG A 264 -13.68 -24.25 1.38
CA ARG A 264 -13.53 -22.96 2.05
C ARG A 264 -12.14 -22.34 1.82
N VAL A 265 -11.07 -23.13 1.80
CA VAL A 265 -9.73 -22.70 1.35
C VAL A 265 -9.79 -22.14 -0.06
N ALA A 266 -10.46 -22.83 -0.99
CA ALA A 266 -10.60 -22.33 -2.36
C ALA A 266 -11.46 -21.05 -2.43
N GLU A 267 -12.46 -20.88 -1.57
CA GLU A 267 -13.22 -19.61 -1.45
C GLU A 267 -12.32 -18.48 -0.94
N GLY A 268 -11.53 -18.73 0.10
CA GLY A 268 -10.53 -17.81 0.63
C GLY A 268 -9.47 -17.40 -0.39
N TYR A 269 -8.97 -18.36 -1.16
CA TYR A 269 -8.00 -18.09 -2.24
C TYR A 269 -8.55 -17.09 -3.26
N ARG A 270 -9.82 -17.23 -3.66
CA ARG A 270 -10.45 -16.30 -4.61
C ARG A 270 -10.68 -14.91 -4.03
N LEU A 271 -10.73 -14.74 -2.71
CA LEU A 271 -10.84 -13.43 -2.07
C LEU A 271 -9.59 -12.57 -2.36
N ASN A 272 -8.42 -13.19 -2.55
CA ASN A 272 -7.17 -12.50 -2.86
C ASN A 272 -7.24 -11.66 -4.15
N ASP A 273 -8.03 -12.11 -5.13
CA ASP A 273 -8.12 -11.49 -6.46
C ASP A 273 -9.35 -10.57 -6.61
N LEU A 274 -10.08 -10.27 -5.52
CA LEU A 274 -11.23 -9.38 -5.56
C LEU A 274 -10.84 -7.91 -5.81
N GLY A 275 -11.67 -7.21 -6.58
CA GLY A 275 -11.46 -5.78 -6.85
C GLY A 275 -10.38 -5.50 -7.89
N PRO A 276 -9.97 -4.23 -8.06
CA PRO A 276 -8.95 -3.87 -9.03
C PRO A 276 -7.57 -4.34 -8.57
N GLY A 277 -7.00 -5.32 -9.27
CA GLY A 277 -5.61 -5.73 -9.05
C GLY A 277 -4.61 -4.64 -9.42
N THR A 278 -3.36 -4.75 -8.94
CA THR A 278 -2.29 -3.75 -9.18
C THR A 278 -2.11 -3.41 -10.66
N THR A 279 -2.20 -4.40 -11.56
CA THR A 279 -2.07 -4.16 -13.00
C THR A 279 -3.23 -3.37 -13.59
N ALA A 280 -4.45 -3.50 -13.05
CA ALA A 280 -5.59 -2.68 -13.45
C ALA A 280 -5.39 -1.21 -13.04
N VAL A 281 -4.88 -0.99 -11.82
CA VAL A 281 -4.52 0.34 -11.30
C VAL A 281 -3.41 0.99 -12.14
N ILE A 282 -2.40 0.22 -12.55
CA ILE A 282 -1.36 0.71 -13.48
C ILE A 282 -2.03 1.13 -14.80
N ASN A 283 -2.85 0.28 -15.38
CA ASN A 283 -3.46 0.56 -16.68
C ASN A 283 -4.50 1.70 -16.67
N SER A 284 -5.04 2.07 -15.51
CA SER A 284 -6.01 3.16 -15.38
C SER A 284 -5.39 4.57 -15.37
N PHE A 285 -4.05 4.68 -15.30
CA PHE A 285 -3.40 5.97 -15.21
C PHE A 285 -3.50 6.78 -16.51
N ASN A 286 -4.05 7.99 -16.40
CA ASN A 286 -3.97 9.03 -17.41
C ASN A 286 -3.36 10.29 -16.80
N LEU A 287 -2.23 10.73 -17.34
CA LEU A 287 -1.46 11.86 -16.81
C LEU A 287 -2.23 13.19 -16.88
N HIS A 288 -2.98 13.43 -17.95
CA HIS A 288 -3.74 14.67 -18.11
C HIS A 288 -4.93 14.71 -17.14
N ASP A 289 -5.67 13.60 -17.05
CA ASP A 289 -6.83 13.51 -16.16
C ASP A 289 -6.40 13.64 -14.69
N GLU A 290 -5.30 13.01 -14.29
CA GLU A 290 -4.76 13.16 -12.93
C GLU A 290 -4.32 14.60 -12.63
N LEU A 291 -3.66 15.27 -13.58
CA LEU A 291 -3.29 16.69 -13.44
C LEU A 291 -4.53 17.57 -13.23
N VAL A 292 -5.56 17.41 -14.08
CA VAL A 292 -6.79 18.19 -14.00
C VAL A 292 -7.50 17.92 -12.69
N ALA A 293 -7.65 16.65 -12.30
CA ALA A 293 -8.29 16.26 -11.06
C ALA A 293 -7.56 16.81 -9.82
N MET A 294 -6.22 16.76 -9.82
CA MET A 294 -5.38 17.34 -8.76
C MET A 294 -5.59 18.84 -8.62
N LEU A 295 -5.57 19.58 -9.72
CA LEU A 295 -5.78 21.02 -9.71
C LEU A 295 -7.22 21.39 -9.34
N GLU A 296 -8.23 20.62 -9.76
CA GLU A 296 -9.62 20.80 -9.34
C GLU A 296 -9.82 20.61 -7.83
N ARG A 297 -9.12 19.64 -7.22
CA ARG A 297 -9.12 19.48 -5.75
C ARG A 297 -8.54 20.71 -5.07
N LYS A 298 -7.43 21.25 -5.57
CA LYS A 298 -6.80 22.46 -5.00
C LYS A 298 -7.55 23.76 -5.28
N ARG A 299 -8.27 23.83 -6.41
CA ARG A 299 -9.05 25.00 -6.86
C ARG A 299 -9.90 25.60 -5.75
N THR A 300 -10.58 24.75 -4.99
CA THR A 300 -11.48 25.14 -3.89
C THR A 300 -10.81 26.05 -2.86
N PHE A 301 -9.52 25.83 -2.59
CA PHE A 301 -8.74 26.61 -1.63
C PHE A 301 -8.02 27.80 -2.27
N GLY A 302 -7.66 27.68 -3.56
CA GLY A 302 -6.93 28.72 -4.30
C GLY A 302 -7.78 29.87 -4.83
N GLN A 303 -9.11 29.71 -4.96
CA GLN A 303 -9.99 30.62 -5.71
C GLN A 303 -10.08 32.09 -5.23
N HIS A 304 -9.45 32.45 -4.11
CA HIS A 304 -9.39 33.81 -3.58
C HIS A 304 -7.98 34.27 -3.17
N MET A 305 -6.95 33.51 -3.54
CA MET A 305 -5.58 33.71 -3.04
C MET A 305 -4.65 34.41 -4.03
N HIS A 306 -5.14 34.77 -5.21
CA HIS A 306 -4.33 35.41 -6.25
C HIS A 306 -4.69 36.90 -6.45
N SER A 307 -3.71 37.70 -6.87
CA SER A 307 -3.97 39.09 -7.26
C SER A 307 -4.63 39.17 -8.65
N ASP A 308 -5.43 40.21 -8.88
CA ASP A 308 -6.15 40.40 -10.15
C ASP A 308 -5.30 41.00 -11.28
N TYR A 309 -4.00 41.22 -11.04
CA TYR A 309 -3.07 41.78 -12.03
C TYR A 309 -2.80 40.84 -13.21
N CYS A 310 -2.84 39.52 -12.96
CA CYS A 310 -2.60 38.52 -13.99
C CYS A 310 -3.91 38.02 -14.59
N ARG A 311 -4.04 38.08 -15.92
CA ARG A 311 -5.23 37.67 -16.66
C ARG A 311 -4.88 36.77 -17.83
N PHE A 312 -5.69 35.74 -18.04
CA PHE A 312 -5.63 34.81 -19.17
C PHE A 312 -7.00 34.79 -19.82
N GLU A 313 -7.07 35.06 -21.13
CA GLU A 313 -8.32 35.18 -21.88
C GLU A 313 -9.37 36.09 -21.20
N GLY A 314 -8.91 37.25 -20.70
CA GLY A 314 -9.73 38.25 -20.03
C GLY A 314 -10.13 37.94 -18.58
N LYS A 315 -9.90 36.71 -18.09
CA LYS A 315 -10.22 36.26 -16.73
C LYS A 315 -9.00 36.30 -15.80
N THR A 316 -9.20 36.68 -14.54
CA THR A 316 -8.16 36.54 -13.49
C THR A 316 -8.01 35.08 -13.06
N VAL A 317 -6.92 34.73 -12.38
CA VAL A 317 -6.72 33.37 -11.84
C VAL A 317 -7.86 32.99 -10.89
N ASN A 318 -8.26 33.89 -9.98
CA ASN A 318 -9.41 33.66 -9.10
C ASN A 318 -10.70 33.37 -9.89
N GLN A 319 -10.93 34.04 -11.02
CA GLN A 319 -12.11 33.79 -11.87
C GLN A 319 -12.05 32.43 -12.58
N TRP A 320 -10.86 31.97 -12.99
CA TRP A 320 -10.67 30.61 -13.50
C TRP A 320 -10.91 29.55 -12.43
N LEU A 321 -10.48 29.82 -11.20
CA LEU A 321 -10.66 28.91 -10.08
C LEU A 321 -12.05 28.98 -9.43
N ALA A 322 -12.89 29.96 -9.77
CA ALA A 322 -14.18 30.14 -9.11
C ALA A 322 -15.21 29.06 -9.42
N LYS A 323 -15.07 28.33 -10.54
CA LYS A 323 -16.04 27.33 -11.00
C LYS A 323 -15.38 25.98 -11.30
N PRO A 324 -15.99 24.86 -10.89
CA PRO A 324 -15.48 23.54 -11.23
C PRO A 324 -15.55 23.28 -12.74
N GLY A 325 -14.65 22.44 -13.25
CA GLY A 325 -14.58 22.02 -14.64
C GLY A 325 -13.90 23.02 -15.57
N GLN A 326 -13.26 24.07 -15.02
CA GLN A 326 -12.57 25.10 -15.81
C GLN A 326 -11.06 24.86 -15.92
N ILE A 327 -10.49 23.95 -15.13
CA ILE A 327 -9.04 23.75 -15.06
C ILE A 327 -8.43 23.34 -16.41
N GLY A 328 -9.08 22.45 -17.17
CA GLY A 328 -8.57 22.06 -18.49
C GLY A 328 -8.41 23.24 -19.45
N ALA A 329 -9.45 24.09 -19.55
CA ALA A 329 -9.40 25.30 -20.35
C ALA A 329 -8.41 26.35 -19.81
N PHE A 330 -8.22 26.41 -18.49
CA PHE A 330 -7.23 27.29 -17.88
C PHE A 330 -5.80 26.86 -18.20
N LEU A 331 -5.50 25.55 -18.15
CA LEU A 331 -4.21 25.00 -18.57
C LEU A 331 -3.91 25.33 -20.03
N GLN A 332 -4.89 25.19 -20.93
CA GLN A 332 -4.75 25.59 -22.32
C GLN A 332 -4.43 27.10 -22.45
N ALA A 333 -5.14 27.95 -21.72
CA ALA A 333 -4.88 29.40 -21.74
C ALA A 333 -3.49 29.77 -21.20
N LEU A 334 -2.94 29.01 -20.24
CA LEU A 334 -1.56 29.17 -19.76
C LEU A 334 -0.55 28.75 -20.83
N GLU A 335 -0.82 27.66 -21.56
CA GLU A 335 0.02 27.19 -22.66
C GLU A 335 0.01 28.18 -23.84
N ASP A 336 -1.17 28.64 -24.28
CA ASP A 336 -1.32 29.59 -25.39
C ASP A 336 -0.61 30.93 -25.13
N LYS A 337 -0.46 31.33 -23.87
CA LYS A 337 0.30 32.53 -23.45
C LYS A 337 1.78 32.25 -23.17
N GLY A 338 2.25 31.02 -23.39
CA GLY A 338 3.63 30.61 -23.18
C GLY A 338 4.06 30.55 -21.71
N TRP A 339 3.12 30.53 -20.77
CA TRP A 339 3.43 30.31 -19.34
C TRP A 339 3.80 28.86 -19.07
N ILE A 340 3.19 27.95 -19.84
CA ILE A 340 3.50 26.54 -19.88
C ILE A 340 4.09 26.26 -21.26
N LYS A 341 5.27 25.64 -21.29
CA LYS A 341 5.92 25.17 -22.50
C LYS A 341 5.91 23.65 -22.51
N ARG A 342 4.95 23.07 -23.22
CA ARG A 342 4.82 21.62 -23.36
C ARG A 342 5.99 21.01 -24.13
N ASN A 343 6.31 19.76 -23.80
CA ASN A 343 7.33 18.95 -24.48
C ASN A 343 8.72 19.58 -24.43
N GLN A 344 9.00 20.31 -23.36
CA GLN A 344 10.25 21.04 -23.11
C GLN A 344 10.64 20.87 -21.64
N ASP A 345 11.87 21.30 -21.30
CA ASP A 345 12.32 21.33 -19.92
C ASP A 345 11.32 22.14 -19.05
N PRO A 346 10.73 21.54 -18.00
CA PRO A 346 9.81 22.25 -17.11
C PRO A 346 10.41 23.52 -16.51
N ALA A 347 11.73 23.59 -16.30
CA ALA A 347 12.41 24.79 -15.81
C ALA A 347 12.23 26.01 -16.72
N GLU A 348 11.92 25.81 -18.00
CA GLU A 348 11.62 26.89 -18.95
C GLU A 348 10.19 27.41 -18.88
N SER A 349 9.29 26.70 -18.19
CA SER A 349 7.90 27.14 -18.00
C SER A 349 7.81 28.11 -16.83
N ARG A 350 7.31 29.32 -17.09
CA ARG A 350 7.07 30.33 -16.04
C ARG A 350 6.15 29.78 -14.94
N PHE A 351 5.15 28.99 -15.31
CA PHE A 351 4.24 28.39 -14.32
C PHE A 351 4.98 27.45 -13.37
N TRP A 352 5.94 26.65 -13.87
CA TRP A 352 6.75 25.75 -13.05
C TRP A 352 7.67 26.51 -12.08
N GLN A 353 8.27 27.62 -12.52
CA GLN A 353 9.11 28.48 -11.68
C GLN A 353 8.34 29.13 -10.51
N LEU A 354 7.00 29.22 -10.59
CA LEU A 354 6.18 29.66 -9.48
C LEU A 354 5.97 28.56 -8.42
N ILE A 355 6.15 27.29 -8.79
CA ILE A 355 5.94 26.10 -7.96
C ILE A 355 7.26 25.63 -7.35
N GLU A 356 8.32 25.61 -8.14
CA GLU A 356 9.63 25.04 -7.79
C GLU A 356 10.76 26.06 -8.03
N GLY A 357 11.67 26.17 -7.05
CA GLY A 357 12.82 27.09 -7.11
C GLY A 357 12.94 28.00 -5.88
N ALA A 358 14.08 28.67 -5.77
CA ALA A 358 14.34 29.62 -4.69
C ALA A 358 13.39 30.83 -4.80
N GLY A 359 12.54 31.02 -3.79
CA GLY A 359 11.55 32.10 -3.77
C GLY A 359 10.26 31.83 -4.57
N ALA A 360 9.98 30.57 -4.92
CA ALA A 360 8.75 30.17 -5.59
C ALA A 360 7.49 30.68 -4.84
N ALA A 361 6.64 31.43 -5.54
CA ALA A 361 5.47 32.08 -4.94
C ALA A 361 4.40 31.08 -4.42
N MET A 362 4.41 29.85 -4.95
CA MET A 362 3.53 28.74 -4.54
C MET A 362 4.28 27.66 -3.75
N PHE A 363 5.39 28.02 -3.09
CA PHE A 363 6.11 27.12 -2.20
C PHE A 363 5.17 26.49 -1.15
N GLY A 364 5.20 25.16 -1.02
CA GLY A 364 4.37 24.40 -0.09
C GLY A 364 2.92 24.16 -0.52
N VAL A 365 2.49 24.66 -1.69
CA VAL A 365 1.12 24.43 -2.20
C VAL A 365 0.94 23.01 -2.77
N PHE A 366 1.98 22.49 -3.42
CA PHE A 366 1.98 21.17 -4.06
C PHE A 366 2.90 20.23 -3.30
N SER A 367 2.40 19.03 -3.04
CA SER A 367 3.19 17.91 -2.53
C SER A 367 4.22 17.44 -3.57
N GLY A 368 5.20 16.66 -3.14
CA GLY A 368 6.21 16.07 -4.02
C GLY A 368 5.59 15.25 -5.16
N TYR A 369 4.55 14.47 -4.89
CA TYR A 369 3.81 13.76 -5.94
C TYR A 369 3.14 14.70 -6.94
N GLU A 370 2.42 15.72 -6.46
CA GLU A 370 1.70 16.64 -7.34
C GLU A 370 2.66 17.48 -8.20
N LYS A 371 3.83 17.84 -7.65
CA LYS A 371 4.93 18.42 -8.41
C LYS A 371 5.42 17.47 -9.49
N GLN A 372 5.55 16.17 -9.21
CA GLN A 372 5.95 15.19 -10.22
C GLN A 372 4.92 15.05 -11.35
N VAL A 373 3.61 15.07 -11.03
CA VAL A 373 2.54 15.05 -12.05
C VAL A 373 2.65 16.27 -12.97
N LEU A 374 2.79 17.46 -12.39
CA LEU A 374 2.99 18.71 -13.14
C LEU A 374 4.27 18.67 -13.98
N HIS A 375 5.38 18.23 -13.39
CA HIS A 375 6.66 18.10 -14.05
C HIS A 375 6.56 17.20 -15.29
N ASP A 376 6.09 15.96 -15.09
CA ASP A 376 6.00 14.97 -16.16
C ASP A 376 4.99 15.37 -17.23
N TRP A 377 3.93 16.09 -16.85
CA TRP A 377 2.99 16.65 -17.81
C TRP A 377 3.66 17.76 -18.63
N ILE A 378 4.32 18.75 -18.03
CA ILE A 378 5.02 19.81 -18.78
C ILE A 378 6.10 19.22 -19.70
N ALA A 379 6.91 18.30 -19.15
CA ALA A 379 7.99 17.61 -19.84
C ALA A 379 7.48 16.85 -21.07
N GLY A 380 6.36 16.14 -20.99
CA GLY A 380 5.83 15.36 -22.10
C GLY A 380 6.88 14.41 -22.69
N ASP A 381 7.22 14.58 -23.96
CA ASP A 381 8.24 13.77 -24.66
C ASP A 381 9.69 14.26 -24.44
N TRP A 382 9.87 15.37 -23.70
CA TRP A 382 11.20 15.86 -23.37
C TRP A 382 11.91 14.89 -22.42
N ILE A 383 13.14 14.55 -22.78
CA ILE A 383 14.01 13.68 -21.98
C ILE A 383 15.15 14.55 -21.46
N SER A 384 15.29 14.61 -20.13
CA SER A 384 16.43 15.29 -19.50
C SER A 384 17.75 14.66 -19.95
N ALA A 385 18.75 15.50 -20.21
CA ALA A 385 20.12 15.05 -20.44
C ALA A 385 20.76 14.45 -19.17
N GLU A 386 20.24 14.81 -17.99
CA GLU A 386 20.69 14.26 -16.72
C GLU A 386 20.12 12.86 -16.51
N ARG A 387 21.02 11.87 -16.39
CA ARG A 387 20.63 10.50 -16.09
C ARG A 387 20.18 10.40 -14.64
N VAL A 388 18.94 9.95 -14.42
CA VAL A 388 18.50 9.49 -13.10
C VAL A 388 19.27 8.21 -12.77
N PRO A 389 20.09 8.19 -11.71
CA PRO A 389 20.80 6.97 -11.33
C PRO A 389 19.79 5.95 -10.83
N ALA A 390 19.89 4.72 -11.33
CA ALA A 390 19.05 3.62 -10.88
C ALA A 390 19.22 3.39 -9.37
N VAL A 391 18.10 3.29 -8.64
CA VAL A 391 18.13 3.06 -7.19
C VAL A 391 18.37 1.57 -6.93
N ARG A 392 19.43 1.26 -6.18
CA ARG A 392 19.69 -0.12 -5.75
C ARG A 392 18.86 -0.44 -4.49
N PRO A 393 18.20 -1.62 -4.44
CA PRO A 393 17.45 -2.03 -3.25
C PRO A 393 18.30 -1.96 -1.98
N GLY A 394 17.72 -1.49 -0.89
CA GLY A 394 18.35 -1.50 0.44
C GLY A 394 19.50 -0.50 0.64
N ARG A 395 19.78 0.40 -0.32
CA ARG A 395 20.75 1.51 -0.17
C ARG A 395 20.13 2.85 0.23
N GLY A 396 18.83 2.89 0.52
CA GLY A 396 18.18 4.05 1.12
C GLY A 396 18.87 4.49 2.43
N LYS A 397 18.65 5.73 2.88
CA LYS A 397 19.13 6.19 4.19
C LYS A 397 18.75 5.12 5.23
N PRO A 398 19.71 4.54 5.97
CA PRO A 398 19.41 3.53 6.96
C PRO A 398 18.32 4.04 7.89
N LEU A 399 17.26 3.25 8.07
CA LEU A 399 16.37 3.47 9.19
C LEU A 399 17.24 3.46 10.46
N PRO A 400 17.05 4.40 11.40
CA PRO A 400 17.84 4.45 12.62
C PRO A 400 17.88 3.07 13.28
N ARG A 401 19.08 2.54 13.52
CA ARG A 401 19.24 1.31 14.30
C ARG A 401 18.92 1.65 15.75
N ASP A 402 17.79 1.15 16.25
CA ASP A 402 17.42 1.24 17.66
C ASP A 402 18.42 0.48 18.51
N THR A 403 19.48 1.17 18.93
CA THR A 403 20.51 0.66 19.84
C THR A 403 20.37 1.25 21.26
N HIS A 404 19.34 2.06 21.51
CA HIS A 404 19.12 2.73 22.78
C HIS A 404 17.89 2.18 23.51
N ARG A 405 17.91 2.22 24.85
CA ARG A 405 16.72 1.98 25.68
C ARG A 405 15.55 2.80 25.10
N PRO A 406 14.33 2.24 25.03
CA PRO A 406 13.20 2.95 24.45
C PRO A 406 13.02 4.30 25.16
N THR A 407 13.26 5.41 24.47
CA THR A 407 12.92 6.76 24.96
C THR A 407 11.48 7.14 24.62
N ASP A 408 10.79 6.28 23.87
CA ASP A 408 9.38 6.40 23.54
C ASP A 408 8.49 6.02 24.75
N PRO A 409 7.58 6.92 25.20
CA PRO A 409 6.72 6.68 26.37
C PRO A 409 5.83 5.43 26.25
N ASP A 410 5.30 5.15 25.07
CA ASP A 410 4.40 4.00 24.86
C ASP A 410 5.16 2.68 25.02
N THR A 411 6.38 2.62 24.50
CA THR A 411 7.25 1.46 24.67
C THR A 411 7.66 1.26 26.14
N GLN A 412 7.94 2.34 26.87
CA GLN A 412 8.25 2.27 28.31
C GLN A 412 7.05 1.73 29.10
N ALA A 413 5.86 2.30 28.87
CA ALA A 413 4.63 1.86 29.52
C ALA A 413 4.33 0.38 29.23
N LEU A 414 4.54 -0.07 27.98
CA LEU A 414 4.42 -1.48 27.61
C LEU A 414 5.40 -2.35 28.41
N VAL A 415 6.69 -2.02 28.43
CA VAL A 415 7.70 -2.77 29.20
C VAL A 415 7.31 -2.88 30.67
N GLU A 416 6.92 -1.76 31.29
CA GLU A 416 6.50 -1.71 32.70
C GLU A 416 5.28 -2.61 32.95
N SER A 417 4.29 -2.60 32.05
CA SER A 417 3.10 -3.45 32.16
C SER A 417 3.41 -4.95 32.11
N LEU A 418 4.50 -5.34 31.43
CA LEU A 418 4.91 -6.74 31.28
C LEU A 418 5.77 -7.25 32.44
N CYS A 419 6.46 -6.37 33.17
CA CYS A 419 7.47 -6.74 34.18
C CYS A 419 6.96 -7.71 35.27
N ASN A 420 5.69 -7.64 35.64
CA ASN A 420 5.10 -8.46 36.71
C ASN A 420 4.27 -9.64 36.18
N LEU A 421 4.23 -9.86 34.87
CA LEU A 421 3.46 -10.92 34.24
C LEU A 421 4.34 -12.14 34.00
N THR A 422 3.75 -13.34 34.16
CA THR A 422 4.37 -14.58 33.70
C THR A 422 4.54 -14.57 32.18
N ASP A 423 5.43 -15.41 31.66
CA ASP A 423 5.71 -15.47 30.21
C ASP A 423 4.45 -15.70 29.35
N GLN A 424 3.53 -16.55 29.82
CA GLN A 424 2.27 -16.82 29.14
C GLN A 424 1.30 -15.63 29.20
N GLN A 425 1.25 -14.92 30.33
CA GLN A 425 0.49 -13.69 30.47
C GLN A 425 1.07 -12.56 29.60
N GLN A 426 2.41 -12.49 29.48
CA GLN A 426 3.06 -11.54 28.58
C GLN A 426 2.69 -11.80 27.13
N LEU A 427 2.71 -13.06 26.65
CA LEU A 427 2.26 -13.39 25.29
C LEU A 427 0.86 -12.86 25.00
N THR A 428 -0.07 -13.07 25.93
CA THR A 428 -1.46 -12.60 25.80
C THR A 428 -1.53 -11.06 25.77
N ALA A 429 -0.80 -10.39 26.66
CA ALA A 429 -0.75 -8.92 26.74
C ALA A 429 -0.09 -8.27 25.50
N LEU A 430 0.75 -9.01 24.78
CA LEU A 430 1.42 -8.53 23.57
C LEU A 430 0.53 -8.57 22.33
N LEU A 431 -0.47 -9.46 22.25
CA LEU A 431 -1.29 -9.65 21.05
C LEU A 431 -1.88 -8.34 20.46
N PRO A 432 -2.45 -7.41 21.26
CA PRO A 432 -3.00 -6.17 20.71
C PRO A 432 -1.95 -5.27 20.04
N TRP A 433 -0.67 -5.41 20.40
CA TRP A 433 0.43 -4.62 19.84
C TRP A 433 0.94 -5.13 18.50
N LEU A 434 0.57 -6.35 18.13
CA LEU A 434 0.88 -6.92 16.82
C LEU A 434 -0.20 -6.58 15.78
N SER A 435 -1.31 -5.95 16.15
CA SER A 435 -2.37 -5.53 15.21
C SER A 435 -1.86 -4.63 14.10
N ALA A 436 -2.58 -4.61 12.96
CA ALA A 436 -2.31 -3.78 11.78
C ALA A 436 -2.01 -2.30 12.12
N ARG A 437 -2.69 -1.76 13.14
CA ARG A 437 -2.53 -0.38 13.58
C ARG A 437 -1.24 -0.14 14.37
N ARG A 438 -0.75 -1.13 15.11
CA ARG A 438 0.27 -0.93 16.16
C ARG A 438 1.62 -1.54 15.82
N HIS A 439 1.69 -2.60 15.02
CA HIS A 439 2.95 -3.33 14.83
C HIS A 439 4.07 -2.48 14.22
N CYS A 440 3.73 -1.45 13.44
CA CYS A 440 4.69 -0.54 12.83
C CYS A 440 5.22 0.55 13.78
N THR A 441 4.66 0.68 14.99
CA THR A 441 5.10 1.66 16.01
C THR A 441 6.31 1.15 16.79
N PRO A 442 7.11 2.01 17.46
CA PRO A 442 8.22 1.56 18.31
C PRO A 442 7.81 0.50 19.35
N ALA A 443 6.65 0.69 20.00
CA ALA A 443 6.10 -0.25 20.96
C ALA A 443 5.66 -1.57 20.29
N GLY A 444 5.05 -1.51 19.11
CA GLY A 444 4.70 -2.69 18.32
C GLY A 444 5.92 -3.49 17.86
N LEU A 445 6.95 -2.81 17.37
CA LEU A 445 8.23 -3.43 16.99
C LEU A 445 8.89 -4.13 18.19
N TYR A 446 8.87 -3.50 19.37
CA TYR A 446 9.29 -4.14 20.62
C TYR A 446 8.42 -5.37 20.94
N ALA A 447 7.10 -5.23 20.83
CA ALA A 447 6.15 -6.30 21.14
C ALA A 447 6.36 -7.53 20.26
N THR A 448 6.57 -7.36 18.96
CA THR A 448 6.87 -8.44 18.01
C THR A 448 8.12 -9.21 18.42
N ARG A 449 9.23 -8.50 18.68
CA ARG A 449 10.48 -9.14 19.15
C ARG A 449 10.28 -9.90 20.44
N ARG A 450 9.54 -9.31 21.40
CA ARG A 450 9.26 -9.95 22.69
C ARG A 450 8.37 -11.18 22.51
N PHE A 451 7.37 -11.12 21.64
CA PHE A 451 6.49 -12.23 21.33
C PHE A 451 7.26 -13.42 20.75
N ILE A 452 8.14 -13.18 19.76
CA ILE A 452 9.02 -14.19 19.16
C ILE A 452 9.89 -14.86 20.24
N GLN A 453 10.56 -14.06 21.09
CA GLN A 453 11.42 -14.56 22.17
C GLN A 453 10.65 -15.44 23.17
N LEU A 454 9.44 -15.03 23.55
CA LEU A 454 8.61 -15.76 24.50
C LEU A 454 8.09 -17.06 23.89
N ARG A 455 7.58 -17.02 22.66
CA ARG A 455 7.12 -18.21 21.92
C ARG A 455 8.21 -19.25 21.79
N ALA A 456 9.44 -18.85 21.45
CA ALA A 456 10.59 -19.75 21.30
C ALA A 456 11.10 -20.33 22.64
N ARG A 457 10.77 -19.72 23.78
CA ARG A 457 11.17 -20.21 25.10
C ARG A 457 10.15 -21.16 25.73
N LEU A 458 8.86 -20.94 25.44
CA LEU A 458 7.76 -21.73 25.99
C LEU A 458 7.44 -22.99 25.17
N ARG A 459 8.08 -23.14 24.02
CA ARG A 459 8.07 -24.32 23.17
C ARG A 459 9.48 -24.91 23.14
#